data_AF-A0A2K9LP56-F1
#
_entry.id   AF-A0A2K9LP56-F1
#
_cell.length_a   1.000
_cell.length_b   1.000
_cell.length_c   1.000
_cell.angle_alpha   90.00
_cell.angle_beta   90.00
_cell.angle_gamma   90.00
#
_symmetry.space_group_name_H-M   'P 1'
#
loop_
_entity.id
_entity.type
_entity.pdbx_description
1 polymer ?
#
loop_
_entity_poly.entity_id
_entity_poly.type
_entity_poly.pdbx_seq_one_letter_code
_entity_poly.pdbx_strand_id
1 'polypeptide(L)'
;MKFTCPCCGYKSLEENKNTCKVCDWINDPYQAMDPDQTVGPNAESLRWAQFHFKGSKKTVSGFEKDTKWCAFAAPVNLANSAGLVIKYFNGKYSSN
;
A
#
# COMPACT_ATOMS: atom_id res chain seq x y z
N MET A 1 -13.51 13.78 -11.09
CA MET A 1 -12.69 14.23 -9.93
C MET A 1 -11.38 13.45 -9.92
N LYS A 2 -10.28 13.97 -9.34
CA LYS A 2 -9.04 13.21 -9.13
C LYS A 2 -8.91 12.82 -7.66
N PHE A 3 -8.52 11.58 -7.39
CA PHE A 3 -8.38 11.02 -6.06
C PHE A 3 -6.92 10.72 -5.72
N THR A 4 -6.60 10.78 -4.43
CA THR A 4 -5.28 10.46 -3.91
C THR A 4 -4.98 8.98 -4.12
N CYS A 5 -3.91 8.68 -4.86
CA CYS A 5 -3.44 7.31 -5.01
C CYS A 5 -2.89 6.80 -3.67
N PRO A 6 -3.33 5.62 -3.18
CA PRO A 6 -2.87 5.10 -1.90
C PRO A 6 -1.38 4.75 -1.91
N CYS A 7 -0.81 4.41 -3.08
CA CYS A 7 0.61 4.06 -3.22
C CYS A 7 1.53 5.29 -3.26
N CYS A 8 1.24 6.26 -4.12
CA CYS A 8 2.17 7.39 -4.33
C CYS A 8 1.74 8.69 -3.66
N GLY A 9 0.51 8.80 -3.12
CA GLY A 9 -0.02 10.00 -2.46
C GLY A 9 -0.28 11.21 -3.36
N TYR A 10 -0.15 11.08 -4.68
CA TYR A 10 -0.54 12.13 -5.62
C TYR A 10 -2.01 11.96 -6.01
N LYS A 11 -2.70 13.07 -6.26
CA LYS A 11 -4.08 13.10 -6.78
C LYS A 11 -4.07 12.78 -8.28
N SER A 12 -4.00 11.51 -8.63
CA SER A 12 -3.77 11.02 -9.99
C SER A 12 -4.73 9.91 -10.45
N LEU A 13 -5.55 9.36 -9.55
CA LEU A 13 -6.60 8.40 -9.89
C LEU A 13 -7.84 9.14 -10.41
N GLU A 14 -8.45 8.63 -11.48
CA GLU A 14 -9.66 9.19 -12.09
C GLU A 14 -10.81 8.19 -11.88
N GLU A 15 -12.04 8.65 -11.72
CA GLU A 15 -13.19 7.79 -11.39
C GLU A 15 -13.43 6.65 -12.39
N ASN A 16 -13.10 6.88 -13.66
CA ASN A 16 -13.21 5.91 -14.75
C ASN A 16 -11.91 5.13 -15.02
N LYS A 17 -10.86 5.30 -14.20
CA LYS A 17 -9.57 4.63 -14.37
C LYS A 17 -9.06 4.10 -13.06
N ASN A 18 -8.79 2.80 -13.03
CA ASN A 18 -8.25 2.17 -11.85
C ASN A 18 -6.73 2.36 -11.74
N THR A 19 -6.02 2.74 -12.80
CA THR A 19 -4.55 2.82 -12.77
C THR A 19 -4.04 4.24 -12.49
N CYS A 20 -3.13 4.36 -11.53
CA CYS A 20 -2.45 5.60 -11.18
C CYS A 20 -1.47 6.05 -12.27
N LYS A 21 -1.64 7.27 -12.80
CA LYS A 21 -0.75 7.85 -13.83
C LYS A 21 0.67 8.21 -13.34
N VAL A 22 0.95 8.08 -12.05
CA VAL A 22 2.24 8.47 -11.43
C VAL A 22 3.11 7.26 -11.13
N CYS A 23 2.52 6.18 -10.63
CA CYS A 23 3.24 5.00 -10.13
C CYS A 23 2.67 3.67 -10.61
N ASP A 24 1.72 3.71 -11.56
CA ASP A 24 1.10 2.54 -12.20
C ASP A 24 0.34 1.59 -11.24
N TRP A 25 0.16 1.99 -9.99
CA TRP A 25 -0.66 1.28 -9.02
C TRP A 25 -2.09 1.15 -9.50
N ILE A 26 -2.60 -0.08 -9.56
CA ILE A 26 -3.99 -0.39 -9.83
C ILE A 26 -4.76 -0.27 -8.52
N ASN A 27 -5.72 0.64 -8.50
CA ASN A 27 -6.60 0.94 -7.38
C ASN A 27 -7.44 -0.29 -7.06
N ASP A 28 -6.93 -1.10 -6.14
CA ASP A 28 -7.53 -2.33 -5.69
C ASP A 28 -8.05 -2.15 -4.25
N PRO A 29 -9.39 -2.21 -4.03
CA PRO A 29 -9.97 -2.04 -2.70
C PRO A 29 -9.50 -3.09 -1.69
N TYR A 30 -9.14 -4.30 -2.15
CA TYR A 30 -8.74 -5.39 -1.27
C TYR A 30 -7.32 -5.16 -0.71
N GLN A 31 -6.34 -4.86 -1.56
CA GLN A 31 -4.99 -4.45 -1.16
C GLN A 31 -4.96 -3.07 -0.48
N ALA A 32 -5.99 -2.23 -0.65
CA ALA A 32 -6.16 -1.01 0.14
C ALA A 32 -6.64 -1.31 1.56
N MET A 33 -7.48 -2.33 1.75
CA MET A 33 -7.96 -2.78 3.06
C MET A 33 -6.89 -3.54 3.84
N ASP A 34 -6.12 -4.39 3.16
CA ASP A 34 -4.98 -5.12 3.70
C ASP A 34 -3.69 -4.73 2.95
N PRO A 35 -2.93 -3.75 3.45
CA PRO A 35 -1.74 -3.25 2.78
C PRO A 35 -0.60 -4.26 2.63
N ASP A 36 -0.65 -5.38 3.34
CA ASP A 36 0.34 -6.47 3.29
C ASP A 36 -0.11 -7.61 2.37
N GLN A 37 -1.33 -7.53 1.81
CA GLN A 37 -1.85 -8.50 0.85
C GLN A 37 -1.03 -8.50 -0.46
N THR A 38 -0.49 -9.65 -0.81
CA THR A 38 0.30 -9.85 -2.03
C THR A 38 -0.53 -10.41 -3.19
N VAL A 39 -1.75 -10.90 -2.93
CA VAL A 39 -2.67 -11.41 -3.96
C VAL A 39 -3.56 -10.27 -4.44
N GLY A 40 -3.45 -9.93 -5.72
CA GLY A 40 -4.24 -8.86 -6.33
C GLY A 40 -3.77 -8.55 -7.75
N PRO A 41 -4.29 -7.47 -8.36
CA PRO A 41 -3.89 -7.04 -9.70
C PRO A 41 -2.50 -6.39 -9.73
N ASN A 42 -1.95 -6.00 -8.58
CA ASN A 42 -0.61 -5.39 -8.47
C ASN A 42 0.46 -6.47 -8.25
N ALA A 43 1.68 -6.19 -8.74
CA ALA A 43 2.82 -7.12 -8.61
C ALA A 43 3.31 -7.30 -7.16
N GLU A 44 2.96 -6.38 -6.27
CA GLU A 44 3.35 -6.40 -4.86
C GLU A 44 2.25 -5.82 -3.97
N SER A 45 2.39 -6.00 -2.66
CA SER A 45 1.50 -5.40 -1.67
C SER A 45 1.58 -3.87 -1.68
N LEU A 46 0.53 -3.20 -1.19
CA LEU A 46 0.51 -1.73 -1.12
C LEU A 46 1.64 -1.17 -0.25
N ARG A 47 1.99 -1.82 0.86
CA ARG A 47 3.09 -1.39 1.74
C ARG A 47 4.44 -1.43 1.04
N TRP A 48 4.71 -2.51 0.30
CA TRP A 48 5.94 -2.63 -0.51
C TRP A 48 5.98 -1.58 -1.62
N ALA A 49 4.88 -1.37 -2.34
CA ALA A 49 4.80 -0.36 -3.40
C ALA A 49 5.03 1.07 -2.88
N GLN A 50 4.44 1.42 -1.73
CA GLN A 50 4.69 2.71 -1.09
C GLN A 50 6.16 2.89 -0.70
N PHE A 51 6.78 1.85 -0.16
CA PHE A 51 8.19 1.85 0.23
C PHE A 51 9.10 2.07 -0.97
N HIS A 52 8.90 1.30 -2.06
CA HIS A 52 9.67 1.45 -3.29
C HIS A 52 9.47 2.82 -3.94
N PHE A 53 8.23 3.30 -4.04
CA PHE A 53 7.95 4.60 -4.62
C PHE A 53 8.62 5.73 -3.83
N LYS A 54 8.52 5.71 -2.49
CA LYS A 54 9.19 6.68 -1.62
C LYS A 54 10.72 6.68 -1.80
N GLY A 55 11.31 5.51 -2.07
CA GLY A 55 12.75 5.38 -2.37
C GLY A 55 13.14 5.79 -3.79
N SER A 56 12.20 5.82 -4.74
CA SER A 56 12.48 5.90 -6.18
C SER A 56 12.98 7.25 -6.73
N LYS A 57 13.20 8.28 -5.89
CA LYS A 57 13.61 9.65 -6.26
C LYS A 57 12.91 10.24 -7.51
N LYS A 58 11.73 9.72 -7.86
CA LYS A 58 11.01 10.06 -9.10
C LYS A 58 10.55 11.51 -9.00
N THR A 59 10.92 12.33 -9.97
CA THR A 59 10.40 13.69 -10.09
C THR A 59 9.01 13.62 -10.71
N VAL A 60 8.01 14.12 -10.00
CA VAL A 60 6.61 14.12 -10.45
C VAL A 60 6.17 15.54 -10.73
N SER A 61 5.77 15.81 -11.98
CA SER A 61 5.23 17.10 -12.43
C SER A 61 3.78 16.93 -12.87
N GLY A 62 2.95 17.98 -12.73
CA GLY A 62 1.58 17.99 -13.23
C GLY A 62 0.55 17.26 -12.35
N PHE A 63 0.94 16.82 -11.16
CA PHE A 63 0.04 16.23 -10.16
C PHE A 63 0.23 16.90 -8.80
N GLU A 64 -0.90 17.18 -8.14
CA GLU A 64 -0.90 17.69 -6.77
C GLU A 64 -0.61 16.54 -5.80
N LYS A 65 0.34 16.74 -4.88
CA LYS A 65 0.60 15.81 -3.76
C LYS A 65 -0.42 16.08 -2.65
N ASP A 66 -1.11 15.04 -2.19
CA ASP A 66 -1.97 15.14 -1.02
C ASP A 66 -1.12 15.32 0.24
N THR A 67 -1.28 16.44 0.92
CA THR A 67 -0.55 16.79 2.14
C THR A 67 -0.98 15.96 3.35
N LYS A 68 -2.14 15.30 3.29
CA LYS A 68 -2.63 14.40 4.35
C LYS A 68 -2.22 12.95 4.12
N TRP A 69 -1.65 12.62 2.96
CA TRP A 69 -1.20 11.27 2.67
C TRP A 69 0.08 10.95 3.42
N CYS A 70 0.08 9.81 4.12
CA CYS A 70 1.26 9.24 4.75
C CYS A 70 1.47 7.80 4.26
N ALA A 71 2.69 7.47 3.89
CA ALA A 71 3.07 6.09 3.66
C ALA A 71 2.99 5.29 4.98
N PHE A 72 2.67 4.02 4.87
CA PHE A 72 2.79 3.08 5.96
C PHE A 72 4.26 2.93 6.40
N ALA A 73 4.45 2.35 7.58
CA ALA A 73 5.76 1.88 8.01
C ALA A 73 6.33 0.91 6.97
N ALA A 74 7.66 0.93 6.82
CA ALA A 74 8.37 0.07 5.89
C ALA A 74 8.00 -1.41 6.12
N PRO A 75 7.93 -2.22 5.05
CA PRO A 75 7.61 -3.63 5.18
C PRO A 75 8.66 -4.34 6.04
N VAL A 76 8.17 -5.21 6.92
CA VAL A 76 9.04 -6.06 7.75
C VAL A 76 9.65 -7.11 6.83
N ASN A 77 10.98 -7.15 6.73
CA ASN A 77 11.62 -8.28 6.08
C ASN A 77 11.46 -9.49 6.99
N LEU A 78 10.62 -10.45 6.59
CA LEU A 78 10.34 -11.66 7.37
C LEU A 78 11.59 -12.52 7.64
N ALA A 79 12.71 -12.28 6.93
CA ALA A 79 13.99 -12.90 7.23
C ALA A 79 14.58 -12.47 8.59
N ASN A 80 14.17 -11.32 9.15
CA ASN A 80 14.66 -10.79 10.43
C ASN A 80 13.54 -10.65 11.49
N SER A 81 12.35 -11.22 11.26
CA SER A 81 11.15 -10.97 12.07
C SER A 81 10.88 -11.99 13.18
N ALA A 82 11.80 -12.91 13.46
CA ALA A 82 11.64 -13.90 14.54
C ALA A 82 11.31 -13.27 15.92
N GLY A 83 11.64 -11.98 16.12
CA GLY A 83 11.33 -11.22 17.35
C GLY A 83 10.11 -10.29 17.31
N LEU A 84 9.40 -10.16 16.18
CA LEU A 84 8.31 -9.18 15.99
C LEU A 84 6.95 -9.83 15.68
N VAL A 85 6.77 -11.09 16.06
CA VAL A 85 5.44 -11.72 16.02
C VAL A 85 4.59 -11.07 17.11
N ILE A 86 3.75 -10.12 16.73
CA ILE A 86 2.60 -9.73 17.54
C ILE A 86 1.71 -10.96 17.60
N LYS A 87 1.67 -11.62 18.76
CA LYS A 87 0.80 -12.76 19.03
C LYS A 87 -0.66 -12.29 19.01
N TYR A 88 -1.24 -12.18 17.82
CA TYR A 88 -2.69 -12.04 17.70
C TYR A 88 -3.31 -13.28 18.34
N PHE A 89 -3.96 -13.08 19.49
CA PHE A 89 -4.96 -13.95 20.10
C PHE A 89 -4.69 -15.47 20.04
N ASN A 90 -4.15 -16.03 21.14
CA ASN A 90 -4.39 -17.44 21.46
C ASN A 90 -5.84 -17.61 21.94
N GLY A 91 -6.79 -17.57 21.00
CA GLY A 91 -8.15 -18.02 21.26
C GLY A 91 -8.11 -19.51 21.58
N LYS A 92 -8.26 -19.87 22.86
CA LYS A 92 -8.51 -21.25 23.26
C LYS A 92 -9.86 -21.66 22.67
N TYR A 93 -9.86 -22.40 21.57
CA TYR A 93 -11.02 -23.18 21.20
C TYR A 93 -11.16 -24.31 22.23
N SER A 94 -12.07 -24.13 23.18
CA SER A 94 -12.56 -25.25 23.99
C SER A 94 -13.54 -26.01 23.11
N SER A 95 -13.12 -27.17 22.62
CA SER A 95 -14.01 -28.15 22.03
C SER A 95 -14.98 -28.62 23.12
N ASN A 96 -16.27 -28.31 22.95
CA ASN A 96 -17.36 -29.08 23.56
C ASN A 96 -17.88 -30.08 22.53
#